data_AF-A0AAV2RMU5-F1
#
_entry.id   AF-A0AAV2RMU5-F1
#
_cell.length_a   1.000
_cell.length_b   1.000
_cell.length_c   1.000
_cell.angle_alpha   90.00
_cell.angle_beta   90.00
_cell.angle_gamma   90.00
#
_symmetry.space_group_name_H-M   'P 1'
#
loop_
_entity.id
_entity.type
_entity.pdbx_description
1 polymer ?
#
loop_
_entity_poly.entity_id
_entity_poly.type
_entity_poly.pdbx_seq_one_letter_code
_entity_poly.pdbx_strand_id
1 'polypeptide(L)'
;VFDGHFKEQETMNSNWLPVHHSKVPKQQPGQCVNDSHTLSESHINFIEAHPLMDQAVPAFFGQPVMIKTSFRYRFSKLAVDPCVRIMGGGSIDVLFIATDVGVIFKVINAYSSISKMEIEPVIIEELHVSNRPIINLQLAKGPDDAHSKLIIITDIEVKSIELQRCAQAD
;
A
#
# COMPACT_ATOMS: atom_id res chain seq x y z
N VAL A 1 15.22 6.81 -0.45
CA VAL A 1 15.27 6.04 -1.72
C VAL A 1 15.51 6.97 -2.89
N PHE A 2 14.62 7.92 -3.20
CA PHE A 2 14.80 8.85 -4.33
C PHE A 2 15.97 9.83 -4.18
N ASP A 3 16.41 10.12 -2.95
CA ASP A 3 17.66 10.87 -2.70
C ASP A 3 18.93 9.99 -2.78
N GLY A 4 18.77 8.68 -3.02
CA GLY A 4 19.86 7.72 -3.08
C GLY A 4 20.54 7.65 -4.45
N HIS A 5 21.34 6.59 -4.65
CA HIS A 5 22.00 6.33 -5.92
C HIS A 5 20.99 5.87 -6.97
N PHE A 6 21.23 6.25 -8.22
CA PHE A 6 20.59 5.64 -9.38
C PHE A 6 21.22 4.27 -9.67
N LYS A 7 20.53 3.42 -10.43
CA LYS A 7 21.02 2.12 -10.89
C LYS A 7 21.41 2.18 -12.37
N GLU A 8 22.58 1.66 -12.72
CA GLU A 8 23.04 1.53 -14.11
C GLU A 8 23.40 0.10 -14.48
N GLN A 9 23.25 -0.18 -15.77
CA GLN A 9 23.84 -1.34 -16.43
C GLN A 9 24.75 -0.81 -17.56
N GLU A 10 26.07 -0.79 -17.33
CA GLU A 10 27.02 -0.12 -18.25
C GLU A 10 27.04 -0.74 -19.66
N THR A 11 26.86 -2.06 -19.75
CA THR A 11 26.73 -2.79 -21.01
C THR A 11 25.60 -3.82 -20.89
N MET A 12 25.11 -4.34 -22.02
CA MET A 12 24.06 -5.38 -22.03
C MET A 12 24.41 -6.62 -21.19
N ASN A 13 25.70 -6.90 -20.99
CA ASN A 13 26.19 -8.05 -20.22
C ASN A 13 26.70 -7.68 -18.82
N SER A 14 26.67 -6.39 -18.44
CA SER A 14 27.10 -5.95 -17.10
C SER A 14 26.03 -6.25 -16.05
N ASN A 15 26.45 -6.39 -14.80
CA ASN A 15 25.53 -6.40 -13.67
C ASN A 15 24.93 -5.00 -13.46
N TRP A 16 23.74 -4.96 -12.89
CA TRP A 16 23.15 -3.71 -12.41
C TRP A 16 23.84 -3.27 -11.13
N LEU A 17 24.45 -2.09 -11.15
CA LEU A 17 25.22 -1.53 -10.05
C LEU A 17 24.78 -0.08 -9.78
N PRO A 18 25.05 0.46 -8.59
CA PRO A 18 24.81 1.87 -8.32
C PRO A 18 25.68 2.74 -9.24
N VAL A 19 25.07 3.78 -9.81
CA VAL A 19 25.77 4.80 -10.60
C VAL A 19 26.79 5.50 -9.71
N HIS A 20 28.03 5.58 -10.17
CA HIS A 20 29.06 6.30 -9.45
C HIS A 20 28.72 7.79 -9.32
N HIS A 21 28.87 8.36 -8.11
CA HIS A 21 28.50 9.75 -7.82
C HIS A 21 29.13 10.79 -8.77
N SER A 22 30.32 10.54 -9.32
CA SER A 22 30.98 11.44 -10.27
C SER A 22 30.26 11.56 -11.62
N LYS A 23 29.41 10.59 -11.98
CA LYS A 23 28.58 10.62 -13.20
C LYS A 23 27.27 11.37 -12.98
N VAL A 24 26.87 11.58 -11.72
CA VAL A 24 25.64 12.29 -11.39
C VAL A 24 25.84 13.79 -11.62
N PRO A 25 24.94 14.47 -12.35
CA PRO A 25 25.02 15.91 -12.54
C PRO A 25 25.04 16.67 -11.21
N LYS A 26 25.60 17.89 -11.22
CA LYS A 26 25.70 18.73 -10.00
C LYS A 26 24.35 18.95 -9.31
N GLN A 27 23.31 19.19 -10.09
CA GLN A 27 21.95 19.20 -9.58
C GLN A 27 21.40 17.79 -9.68
N GLN A 28 21.02 17.20 -8.54
CA GLN A 28 20.52 15.84 -8.50
C GLN A 28 19.22 15.72 -9.32
N PRO A 29 19.19 14.84 -10.33
CA PRO A 29 17.98 14.64 -11.14
C PRO A 29 16.79 14.12 -10.32
N GLY A 30 15.58 14.52 -10.71
CA GLY A 30 14.33 14.17 -10.00
C GLY A 30 13.85 15.22 -9.00
N GLN A 31 14.63 16.25 -8.69
CA GLN A 31 14.18 17.38 -7.89
C GLN A 31 13.32 18.35 -8.70
N CYS A 32 12.27 18.88 -8.05
CA CYS A 32 11.43 19.91 -8.64
C CYS A 32 12.20 21.23 -8.81
N VAL A 33 12.08 21.85 -9.98
CA VAL A 33 12.59 23.19 -10.29
C VAL A 33 11.46 24.09 -10.74
N ASN A 34 11.66 25.41 -10.64
CA ASN A 34 10.65 26.39 -11.08
C ASN A 34 10.38 26.31 -12.59
N ASP A 35 11.41 26.02 -13.39
CA ASP A 35 11.30 25.86 -14.84
C ASP A 35 12.21 24.71 -15.32
N SER A 36 11.60 23.59 -15.72
CA SER A 36 12.33 22.40 -16.19
C SER A 36 12.98 22.57 -17.56
N HIS A 37 12.59 23.58 -18.35
CA HIS A 37 13.22 23.87 -19.64
C HIS A 37 14.64 24.44 -19.49
N THR A 38 15.00 24.89 -18.29
CA THR A 38 16.34 25.43 -17.98
C THR A 38 17.38 24.34 -17.67
N LEU A 39 16.96 23.08 -17.54
CA LEU A 39 17.86 21.96 -17.30
C LEU A 39 18.73 21.70 -18.52
N SER A 40 20.02 21.43 -18.30
CA SER A 40 20.93 21.13 -19.41
C SER A 40 20.63 19.77 -20.04
N GLU A 41 21.01 19.60 -21.30
CA GLU A 41 20.86 18.33 -22.03
C GLU A 41 21.50 17.15 -21.27
N SER A 42 22.65 17.35 -20.64
CA SER A 42 23.29 16.33 -19.81
C SER A 42 22.46 15.90 -18.59
N HIS A 43 21.67 16.81 -17.99
CA HIS A 43 20.76 16.45 -16.89
C HIS A 43 19.60 15.59 -17.41
N ILE A 44 19.05 15.97 -18.57
CA ILE A 44 17.94 15.24 -19.21
C ILE A 44 18.38 13.85 -19.70
N ASN A 45 19.49 13.77 -20.43
CA ASN A 45 20.04 12.51 -20.91
C ASN A 45 20.41 11.57 -19.76
N PHE A 46 20.89 12.12 -18.63
CA PHE A 46 21.19 11.31 -17.46
C PHE A 46 19.92 10.64 -16.89
N ILE A 47 18.84 11.40 -16.66
CA ILE A 47 17.63 10.85 -16.03
C ILE A 47 16.87 9.91 -16.98
N GLU A 48 16.93 10.15 -18.29
CA GLU A 48 16.39 9.24 -19.29
C GLU A 48 17.13 7.90 -19.30
N ALA A 49 18.47 7.92 -19.18
CA ALA A 49 19.28 6.71 -19.11
C ALA A 49 19.21 5.98 -17.75
N HIS A 50 18.89 6.69 -16.66
CA HIS A 50 18.91 6.16 -15.30
C HIS A 50 17.60 6.39 -14.53
N PRO A 51 16.45 5.86 -14.99
CA PRO A 51 15.17 6.09 -14.34
C PRO A 51 14.98 5.27 -13.05
N LEU A 52 15.84 4.26 -12.81
CA LEU A 52 15.71 3.33 -11.69
C LEU A 52 16.64 3.72 -10.53
N MET A 53 16.14 3.66 -9.31
CA MET A 53 16.95 3.85 -8.10
C MET A 53 17.66 2.56 -7.70
N ASP A 54 18.82 2.69 -7.04
CA ASP A 54 19.59 1.54 -6.61
C ASP A 54 18.91 0.74 -5.50
N GLN A 55 18.38 1.48 -4.52
CA GLN A 55 17.73 0.95 -3.33
C GLN A 55 16.23 0.69 -3.57
N ALA A 56 15.72 -0.40 -3.02
CA ALA A 56 14.29 -0.64 -2.91
C ALA A 56 13.68 0.15 -1.75
N VAL A 57 12.38 0.48 -1.86
CA VAL A 57 11.62 1.04 -0.72
C VAL A 57 11.34 -0.09 0.28
N PRO A 58 11.85 0.00 1.53
CA PRO A 58 11.56 -1.01 2.53
C PRO A 58 10.09 -0.95 2.94
N ALA A 59 9.50 -2.11 3.27
CA ALA A 59 8.19 -2.16 3.92
C ALA A 59 8.27 -1.47 5.30
N PHE A 60 7.17 -0.85 5.74
CA PHE A 60 7.13 -0.06 6.99
C PHE A 60 7.67 -0.83 8.20
N PHE A 61 7.29 -2.09 8.35
CA PHE A 61 7.71 -2.97 9.45
C PHE A 61 8.88 -3.89 9.07
N GLY A 62 9.50 -3.70 7.90
CA GLY A 62 10.48 -4.65 7.34
C GLY A 62 9.89 -6.00 6.88
N GLN A 63 8.60 -6.23 7.10
CA GLN A 63 7.88 -7.45 6.71
C GLN A 63 6.39 -7.13 6.40
N PRO A 64 5.64 -8.04 5.74
CA PRO A 64 4.22 -7.81 5.42
C PRO A 64 3.32 -7.73 6.66
N VAL A 65 2.30 -6.84 6.64
CA VAL A 65 1.33 -6.70 7.74
C VAL A 65 0.46 -7.93 7.91
N MET A 66 0.14 -8.63 6.83
CA MET A 66 -0.63 -9.87 6.85
C MET A 66 -0.08 -10.80 5.76
N ILE A 67 0.02 -12.10 6.08
CA ILE A 67 0.35 -13.14 5.12
C ILE A 67 -0.77 -14.17 5.14
N LYS A 68 -1.34 -14.47 3.97
CA LYS A 68 -2.25 -15.60 3.80
C LYS A 68 -1.89 -16.31 2.50
N THR A 69 -1.45 -17.55 2.63
CA THR A 69 -1.14 -18.41 1.49
C THR A 69 -2.36 -19.24 1.15
N SER A 70 -2.85 -19.12 -0.08
CA SER A 70 -4.02 -19.85 -0.57
C SER A 70 -3.82 -20.18 -2.05
N PHE A 71 -4.19 -21.41 -2.43
CA PHE A 71 -4.29 -21.79 -3.85
C PHE A 71 -5.66 -21.44 -4.44
N ARG A 72 -6.61 -20.99 -3.60
CA ARG A 72 -8.01 -20.79 -3.99
C ARG A 72 -8.35 -19.35 -4.33
N TYR A 73 -7.57 -18.40 -3.82
CA TYR A 73 -7.82 -16.98 -4.02
C TYR A 73 -6.55 -16.16 -3.82
N ARG A 74 -6.59 -14.93 -4.30
CA ARG A 74 -5.56 -13.91 -4.14
C ARG A 74 -6.19 -12.63 -3.62
N PHE A 75 -5.43 -11.87 -2.84
CA PHE A 75 -5.83 -10.52 -2.46
C PHE A 75 -5.90 -9.64 -3.72
N SER A 76 -6.97 -8.86 -3.84
CA SER A 76 -7.28 -8.08 -5.05
C SER A 76 -7.36 -6.59 -4.78
N LYS A 77 -7.92 -6.18 -3.63
CA LYS A 77 -8.14 -4.77 -3.25
C LYS A 77 -7.94 -4.59 -1.76
N LEU A 78 -7.60 -3.36 -1.38
CA LEU A 78 -7.39 -2.93 0.00
C LEU A 78 -8.14 -1.62 0.22
N ALA A 79 -8.86 -1.53 1.33
CA ALA A 79 -9.27 -0.26 1.92
C ALA A 79 -8.77 -0.21 3.37
N VAL A 80 -8.47 0.98 3.87
CA VAL A 80 -7.94 1.18 5.22
C VAL A 80 -8.81 2.21 5.93
N ASP A 81 -9.35 1.83 7.08
CA ASP A 81 -9.96 2.78 8.02
C ASP A 81 -8.91 3.20 9.06
N PRO A 82 -8.33 4.40 8.92
CA PRO A 82 -7.21 4.81 9.75
C PRO A 82 -7.65 5.30 11.13
N CYS A 83 -6.76 5.16 12.10
CA CYS A 83 -6.89 5.78 13.43
C CYS A 83 -8.19 5.45 14.19
N VAL A 84 -8.70 4.22 14.06
CA VAL A 84 -9.86 3.74 14.83
C VAL A 84 -9.48 3.66 16.31
N ARG A 85 -10.27 4.31 17.16
CA ARG A 85 -10.02 4.37 18.61
C ARG A 85 -10.40 3.05 19.28
N ILE A 86 -9.52 2.55 20.16
CA ILE A 86 -9.76 1.35 20.95
C ILE A 86 -10.14 1.69 22.40
N MET A 87 -10.92 0.83 23.05
CA MET A 87 -11.42 1.07 24.42
C MET A 87 -10.29 1.18 25.47
N GLY A 88 -9.11 0.60 25.21
CA GLY A 88 -7.94 0.66 26.07
C GLY A 88 -7.05 1.91 25.88
N GLY A 89 -7.45 2.85 25.01
CA GLY A 89 -6.63 4.00 24.63
C GLY A 89 -5.71 3.73 23.44
N GLY A 90 -5.37 4.78 22.71
CA GLY A 90 -4.65 4.69 21.44
C GLY A 90 -5.58 4.49 20.24
N SER A 91 -4.97 4.30 19.07
CA SER A 91 -5.67 4.08 17.80
C SER A 91 -4.93 3.06 16.95
N ILE A 92 -5.69 2.34 16.12
CA ILE A 92 -5.18 1.33 15.20
C ILE A 92 -5.77 1.55 13.80
N ASP A 93 -5.06 1.09 12.78
CA ASP A 93 -5.60 1.08 11.42
C ASP A 93 -6.30 -0.27 11.18
N VAL A 94 -7.52 -0.22 10.62
CA VAL A 94 -8.30 -1.41 10.26
C VAL A 94 -8.22 -1.61 8.75
N LEU A 95 -7.74 -2.77 8.34
CA LEU A 95 -7.56 -3.14 6.94
C LEU A 95 -8.74 -3.99 6.47
N PHE A 96 -9.31 -3.62 5.33
CA PHE A 96 -10.30 -4.42 4.60
C PHE A 96 -9.64 -4.95 3.33
N ILE A 97 -9.35 -6.25 3.30
CA ILE A 97 -8.61 -6.89 2.21
C ILE A 97 -9.56 -7.80 1.44
N ALA A 98 -9.89 -7.41 0.22
CA ALA A 98 -10.73 -8.21 -0.67
C ALA A 98 -9.93 -9.26 -1.43
N THR A 99 -10.63 -10.26 -1.92
CA THR A 99 -10.11 -11.32 -2.79
C THR A 99 -10.73 -11.30 -4.18
N ASP A 100 -10.10 -12.02 -5.09
CA ASP A 100 -10.60 -12.33 -6.43
C ASP A 100 -11.77 -13.34 -6.45
N VAL A 101 -12.19 -13.86 -5.29
CA VAL A 101 -13.35 -14.76 -5.15
C VAL A 101 -14.48 -14.18 -4.32
N GLY A 102 -14.45 -12.87 -4.03
CA GLY A 102 -15.54 -12.18 -3.36
C GLY A 102 -15.60 -12.35 -1.84
N VAL A 103 -14.47 -12.73 -1.23
CA VAL A 103 -14.25 -12.71 0.23
C VAL A 103 -13.53 -11.41 0.64
N ILE A 104 -13.91 -10.84 1.78
CA ILE A 104 -13.26 -9.69 2.44
C ILE A 104 -12.77 -10.10 3.82
N PHE A 105 -11.50 -9.83 4.11
CA PHE A 105 -10.91 -9.96 5.44
C PHE A 105 -10.88 -8.59 6.13
N LYS A 106 -11.37 -8.52 7.37
CA LYS A 106 -11.18 -7.38 8.26
C LYS A 106 -10.03 -7.70 9.21
N VAL A 107 -8.96 -6.92 9.14
CA VAL A 107 -7.68 -7.25 9.78
C VAL A 107 -7.12 -6.04 10.52
N ILE A 108 -6.49 -6.26 11.66
CA ILE A 108 -5.71 -5.25 12.39
C ILE A 108 -4.31 -5.79 12.67
N ASN A 109 -3.35 -4.90 12.95
CA ASN A 109 -2.11 -5.27 13.63
C ASN A 109 -2.28 -4.96 15.13
N ALA A 110 -2.37 -5.96 15.98
CA ALA A 110 -2.61 -5.78 17.42
C ALA A 110 -1.52 -4.96 18.12
N TYR A 111 -0.29 -4.99 17.60
CA TYR A 111 0.83 -4.19 18.13
C TYR A 111 0.91 -2.78 17.57
N SER A 112 0.07 -2.37 16.61
CA SER A 112 0.26 -1.08 15.92
C SER A 112 0.15 0.14 16.84
N SER A 113 -0.56 0.04 17.96
CA SER A 113 -0.69 1.10 18.95
C SER A 113 0.47 1.14 19.96
N ILE A 114 1.31 0.08 20.02
CA ILE A 114 2.34 -0.13 21.03
C ILE A 114 3.75 -0.05 20.41
N SER A 115 3.93 -0.64 19.23
CA SER A 115 5.23 -0.80 18.57
C SER A 115 5.14 -0.51 17.07
N LYS A 116 6.17 0.14 16.54
CA LYS A 116 6.37 0.32 15.08
C LYS A 116 7.27 -0.74 14.47
N MET A 117 7.73 -1.71 15.26
CA MET A 117 8.67 -2.76 14.83
C MET A 117 8.04 -4.15 14.82
N GLU A 118 6.94 -4.34 15.54
CA GLU A 118 6.28 -5.63 15.70
C GLU A 118 4.98 -5.70 14.89
N ILE A 119 4.66 -6.90 14.42
CA ILE A 119 3.41 -7.20 13.73
C ILE A 119 2.78 -8.43 14.35
N GLU A 120 1.53 -8.30 14.77
CA GLU A 120 0.65 -9.40 15.11
C GLU A 120 -0.66 -9.21 14.33
N PRO A 121 -0.81 -9.84 13.14
CA PRO A 121 -2.03 -9.73 12.37
C PRO A 121 -3.17 -10.48 13.05
N VAL A 122 -4.25 -9.77 13.36
CA VAL A 122 -5.49 -10.34 13.87
C VAL A 122 -6.58 -10.18 12.81
N ILE A 123 -7.12 -11.31 12.34
CA ILE A 123 -8.30 -11.34 11.48
C ILE A 123 -9.53 -11.25 12.40
N ILE A 124 -10.21 -10.10 12.35
CA ILE A 124 -11.44 -9.85 13.09
C ILE A 124 -12.61 -10.58 12.43
N GLU A 125 -12.65 -10.55 11.09
CA GLU A 125 -13.79 -11.05 10.33
C GLU A 125 -13.36 -11.55 8.95
N GLU A 126 -14.02 -12.60 8.46
CA GLU A 126 -13.92 -13.11 7.09
C GLU A 126 -15.32 -13.15 6.48
N LEU A 127 -15.55 -12.39 5.41
CA LEU A 127 -16.87 -12.16 4.83
C LEU A 127 -16.96 -12.54 3.37
N HIS A 128 -17.76 -13.56 3.08
CA HIS A 128 -18.16 -13.87 1.70
C HIS A 128 -19.32 -12.96 1.28
N VAL A 129 -19.04 -11.99 0.41
CA VAL A 129 -20.01 -10.97 -0.01
C VAL A 129 -20.49 -11.12 -1.45
N SER A 130 -19.72 -11.81 -2.28
CA SER A 130 -20.07 -12.10 -3.68
C SER A 130 -19.39 -13.37 -4.17
N ASN A 131 -19.91 -13.96 -5.25
CA ASN A 131 -19.23 -15.04 -5.98
C ASN A 131 -18.41 -14.50 -7.16
N ARG A 132 -18.20 -13.19 -7.22
CA ARG A 132 -17.46 -12.46 -8.26
C ARG A 132 -16.22 -11.80 -7.67
N PRO A 133 -15.17 -11.56 -8.47
CA PRO A 133 -14.03 -10.78 -8.04
C PRO A 133 -14.44 -9.37 -7.59
N ILE A 134 -13.94 -8.94 -6.43
CA ILE A 134 -14.09 -7.55 -6.00
C ILE A 134 -13.07 -6.70 -6.75
N ILE A 135 -13.57 -5.73 -7.50
CA ILE A 135 -12.75 -4.84 -8.33
C ILE A 135 -12.49 -3.49 -7.66
N ASN A 136 -13.24 -3.12 -6.62
CA ASN A 136 -12.91 -1.98 -5.78
C ASN A 136 -13.54 -2.08 -4.38
N LEU A 137 -12.90 -1.41 -3.42
CA LEU A 137 -13.42 -1.18 -2.08
C LEU A 137 -13.34 0.31 -1.78
N GLN A 138 -14.39 0.87 -1.20
CA GLN A 138 -14.39 2.26 -0.74
C GLN A 138 -15.03 2.39 0.63
N LEU A 139 -14.46 3.25 1.47
CA LEU A 139 -15.06 3.60 2.74
C LEU A 139 -15.93 4.83 2.55
N ALA A 140 -17.19 4.72 2.95
CA ALA A 140 -18.11 5.84 3.07
C ALA A 140 -18.25 6.16 4.57
N LYS A 141 -17.59 7.21 5.03
CA LYS A 141 -17.70 7.67 6.41
C LYS A 141 -19.07 8.30 6.66
N GLY A 142 -19.76 7.79 7.66
CA GLY A 142 -21.03 8.34 8.14
C GLY A 142 -20.80 9.53 9.08
N PRO A 143 -21.89 10.09 9.65
CA PRO A 143 -21.82 11.09 10.71
C PRO A 143 -21.08 10.59 11.96
N ASP A 144 -21.10 9.28 12.18
CA ASP A 144 -20.37 8.57 13.22
C ASP A 144 -19.79 7.25 12.68
N ASP A 145 -19.02 6.54 13.53
CA ASP A 145 -18.43 5.25 13.17
C ASP A 145 -19.48 4.15 12.97
N ALA A 146 -20.66 4.28 13.58
CA ALA A 146 -21.74 3.30 13.49
C ALA A 146 -22.47 3.35 12.13
N HIS A 147 -22.47 4.51 11.47
CA HIS A 147 -23.11 4.73 10.17
C HIS A 147 -22.12 4.71 9.01
N SER A 148 -20.85 4.39 9.28
CA SER A 148 -19.83 4.25 8.27
C SER A 148 -19.98 2.91 7.54
N LYS A 149 -19.83 2.93 6.21
CA LYS A 149 -20.09 1.78 5.34
C LYS A 149 -18.91 1.42 4.46
N LEU A 150 -18.75 0.13 4.20
CA LEU A 150 -17.82 -0.41 3.22
C LEU A 150 -18.61 -0.65 1.93
N ILE A 151 -18.26 0.11 0.90
CA ILE A 151 -18.80 -0.03 -0.45
C ILE A 151 -17.93 -1.05 -1.19
N ILE A 152 -18.58 -2.08 -1.72
CA ILE A 152 -17.97 -3.24 -2.37
C ILE A 152 -18.41 -3.23 -3.81
N ILE A 153 -17.45 -3.11 -4.72
CA ILE A 153 -17.72 -2.99 -6.16
C ILE A 153 -17.21 -4.24 -6.86
N THR A 154 -18.09 -4.88 -7.62
CA THR A 154 -17.77 -5.97 -8.54
C THR A 154 -17.97 -5.50 -9.98
N ASP A 155 -17.84 -6.39 -10.96
CA ASP A 155 -18.10 -6.08 -12.37
C ASP A 155 -19.59 -5.93 -12.71
N ILE A 156 -20.49 -6.40 -11.84
CA ILE A 156 -21.94 -6.41 -12.10
C ILE A 156 -22.80 -5.76 -11.01
N GLU A 157 -22.28 -5.61 -9.80
CA GLU A 157 -23.04 -5.07 -8.66
C GLU A 157 -22.19 -4.21 -7.73
N VAL A 158 -22.86 -3.29 -7.05
CA VAL A 158 -22.33 -2.52 -5.92
C VAL A 158 -23.13 -2.89 -4.67
N LYS A 159 -22.43 -3.32 -3.63
CA LYS A 159 -22.99 -3.65 -2.31
C LYS A 159 -22.44 -2.71 -1.26
N SER A 160 -23.19 -2.49 -0.19
CA SER A 160 -22.72 -1.76 0.98
C SER A 160 -22.98 -2.57 2.24
N ILE A 161 -22.00 -2.67 3.12
CA ILE A 161 -22.13 -3.26 4.45
C ILE A 161 -21.68 -2.26 5.52
N GLU A 162 -22.17 -2.38 6.74
CA GLU A 162 -21.69 -1.56 7.86
C GLU A 162 -20.22 -1.89 8.19
N LEU A 163 -19.41 -0.87 8.51
CA LEU A 163 -17.98 -1.04 8.84
C LEU A 163 -17.77 -1.85 10.12
N GLN A 164 -18.61 -1.56 11.12
CA GLN A 164 -18.58 -2.17 12.43
C GLN A 164 -19.85 -2.99 12.61
N ARG A 165 -19.68 -4.31 12.72
CA ARG A 165 -20.78 -5.27 12.83
C ARG A 165 -20.91 -5.81 14.26
N CYS A 166 -20.72 -4.93 15.27
CA CYS A 166 -20.61 -5.31 16.68
C CYS A 166 -21.85 -6.06 17.22
N ALA A 167 -23.04 -5.76 16.69
CA ALA A 167 -24.29 -6.43 17.09
C ALA A 167 -24.44 -7.86 16.54
N GLN A 168 -23.50 -8.32 15.69
CA GLN A 168 -23.54 -9.62 15.02
C GLN A 168 -22.40 -10.53 15.48
N ALA A 169 -21.66 -10.13 16.53
CA ALA A 169 -20.71 -10.99 17.20
C ALA A 169 -21.47 -11.91 18.17
N ASP A 170 -21.45 -13.22 17.89
CA ASP A 170 -21.93 -14.27 18.79
C ASP A 170 -20.97 -14.50 19.96
#